data_AF-A0A1P8XKX7-F1
#
_entry.id   AF-A0A1P8XKX7-F1
#
_cell.length_a   1.000
_cell.length_b   1.000
_cell.length_c   1.000
_cell.angle_alpha   90.00
_cell.angle_beta   90.00
_cell.angle_gamma   90.00
#
_symmetry.space_group_name_H-M   'P 1'
#
loop_
_entity.id
_entity.type
_entity.pdbx_description
1 polymer ?
#
loop_
_entity_poly.entity_id
_entity_poly.type
_entity_poly.pdbx_seq_one_letter_code
_entity_poly.pdbx_strand_id
1 'polypeptide(L)' 'MSVRPRRRLRHRQARCTCGWEGQRRWVVKAAAAIEAWSHAYGVGCAPREPLVVEAADLAAGDR' A
#
# COMPACT_ATOMS: atom_id res chain seq x y z
N MET A 1 25.05 -10.56 -9.84
CA MET A 1 24.82 -9.18 -9.35
C MET A 1 23.36 -9.05 -8.94
N SER A 2 23.04 -9.22 -7.65
CA SER A 2 21.66 -9.04 -7.18
C SER A 2 21.35 -7.54 -7.14
N VAL A 3 20.57 -7.07 -8.10
CA VAL A 3 19.98 -5.73 -8.08
C VAL A 3 19.07 -5.67 -6.85
N ARG A 4 19.59 -5.20 -5.72
CA ARG A 4 18.74 -4.84 -4.59
C ARG A 4 17.86 -3.70 -5.13
N PRO A 5 16.54 -3.87 -5.29
CA PRO A 5 15.71 -2.79 -5.76
C PRO A 5 15.89 -1.66 -4.76
N ARG A 6 16.45 -0.53 -5.23
CA ARG A 6 16.51 0.70 -4.43
C ARG A 6 15.09 0.92 -3.94
N ARG A 7 14.85 0.80 -2.63
CA ARG A 7 13.54 1.01 -2.01
C ARG A 7 13.17 2.48 -2.22
N ARG A 8 12.68 2.82 -3.42
CA ARG A 8 12.31 4.19 -3.75
C ARG A 8 11.05 4.51 -2.96
N LEU A 9 11.16 5.53 -2.13
CA LEU A 9 10.02 6.20 -1.54
C LEU A 9 9.13 6.67 -2.69
N ARG A 10 7.83 6.43 -2.58
CA ARG A 10 6.80 6.93 -3.50
C ARG A 10 5.59 7.31 -2.66
N HIS A 11 4.74 8.21 -3.17
CA HIS A 11 3.41 8.41 -2.57
C HIS A 11 2.63 7.10 -2.69
N ARG A 12 2.34 6.51 -1.53
CA ARG A 12 1.66 5.22 -1.39
C ARG A 12 0.58 5.32 -0.33
N GLN A 13 -0.39 4.43 -0.44
CA GLN A 13 -1.50 4.30 0.50
C GLN A 13 -1.84 2.83 0.70
N ALA A 14 -2.07 2.44 1.95
CA ALA A 14 -2.58 1.12 2.32
C ALA A 14 -4.09 1.04 2.06
N ARG A 15 -4.62 -0.12 1.65
CA ARG A 15 -6.07 -0.37 1.56
C ARG A 15 -6.43 -1.74 2.13
N CYS A 16 -7.56 -1.87 2.85
CA CYS A 16 -8.14 -3.18 3.25
C CYS A 16 -9.43 -3.46 2.47
N THR A 17 -9.84 -4.74 2.42
CA THR A 17 -11.14 -5.20 1.87
C THR A 17 -12.35 -4.56 2.55
N CYS A 18 -12.22 -4.13 3.81
CA CYS A 18 -13.30 -3.46 4.55
C CYS A 18 -13.57 -2.02 4.07
N GLY A 19 -12.84 -1.52 3.07
CA GLY A 19 -12.95 -0.15 2.57
C GLY A 19 -12.07 0.86 3.30
N TRP A 20 -11.29 0.41 4.29
CA TRP A 20 -10.34 1.28 4.98
C TRP A 20 -9.18 1.68 4.06
N GLU A 21 -8.81 2.96 4.13
CA GLU A 21 -7.69 3.54 3.41
C GLU A 21 -6.73 4.18 4.42
N GLY A 22 -5.47 3.75 4.37
CA GLY A 22 -4.41 4.31 5.21
C GLY A 22 -4.02 5.73 4.78
N GLN A 23 -3.07 6.33 5.48
CA GLN A 23 -2.62 7.66 5.13
C GLN A 23 -1.79 7.65 3.83
N ARG A 24 -2.07 8.57 2.90
CA ARG A 24 -1.26 8.73 1.68
C ARG A 24 0.03 9.48 2.00
N ARG A 25 1.18 8.82 1.88
CA ARG A 25 2.50 9.39 2.24
C ARG A 25 3.67 8.83 1.44
N TRP A 26 4.81 9.52 1.46
CA TRP A 26 6.07 9.03 0.88
C TRP A 26 6.65 7.90 1.72
N VAL A 27 6.36 6.66 1.35
CA VAL A 27 6.85 5.48 2.07
C VAL A 27 7.37 4.41 1.11
N VAL A 28 8.10 3.43 1.66
CA VAL A 28 8.46 2.22 0.94
C VAL A 28 7.23 1.29 0.86
N LYS A 29 7.12 0.48 -0.21
CA LYS A 29 5.98 -0.44 -0.42
C LYS A 29 5.74 -1.34 0.80
N ALA A 30 6.82 -1.82 1.41
CA ALA A 30 6.75 -2.63 2.61
C ALA A 30 6.08 -1.92 3.81
N ALA A 31 6.29 -0.62 4.00
CA ALA A 31 5.68 0.12 5.11
C ALA A 31 4.17 0.30 4.89
N ALA A 32 3.75 0.63 3.66
CA ALA A 32 2.33 0.68 3.31
C ALA A 32 1.66 -0.70 3.42
N ALA A 33 2.36 -1.79 3.07
CA ALA A 33 1.84 -3.15 3.26
C ALA A 33 1.69 -3.50 4.75
N ILE A 34 2.66 -3.14 5.60
CA ILE A 34 2.57 -3.36 7.05
C ILE A 34 1.33 -2.65 7.62
N GLU A 35 1.03 -1.43 7.20
CA GLU A 35 -0.19 -0.73 7.64
C GLU A 35 -1.48 -1.48 7.25
N ALA A 36 -1.56 -1.98 6.02
CA ALA A 36 -2.71 -2.77 5.58
C ALA A 36 -2.88 -4.03 6.44
N TRP A 37 -1.77 -4.72 6.74
CA TRP A 37 -1.76 -5.91 7.59
C TRP A 37 -2.11 -5.61 9.05
N SER A 38 -1.56 -4.54 9.63
CA SER A 38 -1.86 -4.14 11.01
C SER A 38 -3.35 -3.81 11.18
N HIS A 39 -3.96 -3.12 10.21
CA HIS A 39 -5.39 -2.86 10.22
C HIS A 39 -6.20 -4.15 10.07
N ALA A 40 -5.84 -4.99 9.10
CA ALA A 40 -6.46 -6.30 8.88
C ALA A 40 -6.46 -7.18 10.14
N TYR A 41 -5.32 -7.25 10.81
CA TYR A 41 -5.20 -7.99 12.07
C TYR A 41 -6.04 -7.37 13.19
N GLY A 42 -6.09 -6.03 13.29
CA GLY A 42 -6.86 -5.34 14.33
C GLY A 42 -8.38 -5.43 14.15
N VAL A 43 -8.88 -5.49 12.92
CA VAL A 43 -10.32 -5.51 12.61
C VAL A 43 -10.83 -6.91 12.24
N GLY A 44 -9.92 -7.86 11.96
CA GLY A 44 -10.28 -9.18 11.46
C GLY A 44 -10.66 -9.19 9.96
N CYS A 45 -10.28 -8.16 9.19
CA CYS A 45 -10.45 -8.15 7.73
C CYS A 45 -9.30 -8.92 7.05
N ALA A 46 -9.58 -9.69 5.99
CA ALA A 46 -8.53 -10.25 5.13
C ALA A 46 -8.07 -9.15 4.16
N PRO A 47 -6.78 -8.79 4.08
CA PRO A 47 -6.41 -7.64 3.27
C PRO A 47 -6.41 -7.99 1.77
N ARG A 48 -6.89 -7.07 0.91
CA ARG A 48 -7.06 -7.30 -0.54
C ARG A 48 -5.75 -7.02 -1.27
N GLU A 49 -5.38 -7.89 -2.20
CA GLU A 49 -4.33 -7.54 -3.16
C GLU A 49 -4.87 -6.63 -4.27
N PRO A 50 -4.17 -5.53 -4.64
CA PRO A 50 -2.90 -5.08 -4.09
C PRO A 50 -3.06 -4.32 -2.77
N LEU A 51 -2.30 -4.74 -1.74
CA LEU A 51 -2.27 -4.13 -0.39
C LEU A 51 -1.84 -2.65 -0.39
N VAL A 52 -1.16 -2.25 -1.47
CA VAL A 52 -0.56 -0.93 -1.65
C VAL A 52 -1.00 -0.42 -3.01
N VAL A 53 -1.60 0.76 -3.01
CA VAL A 53 -1.86 1.49 -4.25
C VAL A 53 -0.80 2.58 -4.38
N GLU A 54 -0.08 2.60 -5.50
CA GLU A 54 0.82 3.71 -5.81
C GLU A 54 -0.02 4.88 -6.30
N ALA A 55 0.40 6.10 -5.96
CA ALA A 55 -0.22 7.32 -6.49
C ALA A 55 -0.22 7.39 -8.03
N ALA A 56 0.75 6.73 -8.68
CA ALA A 56 0.81 6.64 -10.14
C ALA A 56 -0.32 5.78 -10.71
N ASP A 57 -0.72 4.70 -10.00
CA ASP A 57 -1.83 3.84 -10.41
C ASP A 57 -3.18 4.54 -10.19
N LEU A 58 -3.32 5.34 -9.12
CA LEU A 58 -4.50 6.19 -8.90
C LEU A 58 -4.68 7.23 -10.01
N ALA A 59 -3.59 7.80 -10.51
CA ALA A 59 -3.64 8.79 -11.61
C ALA A 59 -3.84 8.13 -12.99
N ALA A 60 -3.52 6.84 -13.13
CA ALA A 60 -3.68 6.10 -14.38
C ALA A 60 -5.09 5.51 -14.55
N GLY A 61 -5.83 5.27 -13.47
CA GLY A 61 -7.20 4.75 -13.49
C GLY A 61 -8.31 5.80 -13.70
N ASP A 62 -7.95 7.08 -13.83
CA ASP A 62 -8.85 8.20 -14.14
C ASP A 62 -8.84 8.53 -15.65
N ARG A 63 -8.57 7.55 -16.51
CA ARG A 63 -8.50 7.69 -17.97
C ARG A 63 -9.44 6.75 -18.69
#